data_AF-A0A2Z2K6Y1-F1
#
_entry.id   AF-A0A2Z2K6Y1-F1
#
_cell.length_a   1.000
_cell.length_b   1.000
_cell.length_c   1.000
_cell.angle_alpha   90.00
_cell.angle_beta   90.00
_cell.angle_gamma   90.00
#
_symmetry.space_group_name_H-M   'P 1'
#
loop_
_entity.id
_entity.type
_entity.pdbx_description
1 polymer ?
#
loop_
_entity_poly.entity_id
_entity_poly.type
_entity_poly.pdbx_seq_one_letter_code
_entity_poly.pdbx_strand_id
1 'polypeptide(L)'
;MVKGSLAVNKTRKPRKLKYTNQQILDAIRHQYRLHEDCLTSDQYKDSRQLPNLSTAIKRFGSVKAVWKAAGLKVPKKKTNYASKRYVNFKTISIEELLEFLRHSLLTIGYIPLALDYSKMKQKPPLAALSNRGLTWRQSVEKAGFSFDKSREAGKLIPLDEGFANSRKYRDRARKQKLRAELVRLGRCPQCRKPWEEPKPNGRGKKPDHCRQCQIYYKERYEDRRRNVDES
;
A
#
# COMPACT_ATOMS: atom_id res chain seq x y z
N MET A 1 -14.61 41.65 52.14
CA MET A 1 -14.45 40.55 53.11
C MET A 1 -14.45 39.22 52.37
N VAL A 2 -13.28 38.59 52.18
CA VAL A 2 -13.15 37.34 51.42
C VAL A 2 -13.02 36.18 52.41
N LYS A 3 -14.02 35.29 52.47
CA LYS A 3 -14.01 34.10 53.31
C LYS A 3 -13.25 32.98 52.59
N GLY A 4 -11.99 32.76 52.97
CA GLY A 4 -11.20 31.61 52.55
C GLY A 4 -11.65 30.34 53.27
N SER A 5 -12.23 29.39 52.53
CA SER A 5 -12.52 28.04 53.04
C SER A 5 -11.27 27.16 52.91
N LEU A 6 -10.60 26.90 54.03
CA LEU A 6 -9.54 25.90 54.12
C LEU A 6 -10.16 24.50 54.10
N ALA A 7 -10.09 23.83 52.95
CA ALA A 7 -10.53 22.45 52.82
C ALA A 7 -9.58 21.52 53.57
N VAL A 8 -10.07 20.93 54.66
CA VAL A 8 -9.38 19.91 55.44
C VAL A 8 -9.23 18.64 54.59
N ASN A 9 -8.02 18.39 54.11
CA ASN A 9 -7.67 17.15 53.40
C ASN A 9 -7.77 15.95 54.36
N LYS A 10 -8.88 15.22 54.29
CA LYS A 10 -9.05 13.94 55.00
C LYS A 10 -7.98 12.96 54.50
N THR A 11 -7.02 12.63 55.36
CA THR A 11 -5.99 11.63 55.09
C THR A 11 -6.65 10.27 54.90
N ARG A 12 -6.68 9.77 53.65
CA ARG A 12 -7.22 8.44 53.35
C ARG A 12 -6.28 7.39 53.94
N LYS A 13 -6.80 6.49 54.77
CA LYS A 13 -6.05 5.33 55.28
C LYS A 13 -5.43 4.56 54.10
N PRO A 14 -4.13 4.21 54.16
CA PRO A 14 -3.47 3.49 53.08
C PRO A 14 -4.15 2.13 52.90
N ARG A 15 -4.62 1.84 51.67
CA ARG A 15 -5.17 0.52 51.35
C ARG A 15 -4.03 -0.51 51.43
N LYS A 16 -4.25 -1.62 52.15
CA LYS A 16 -3.32 -2.76 52.13
C LYS A 16 -3.16 -3.24 50.70
N LEU A 17 -1.92 -3.32 50.26
CA LEU A 17 -1.59 -3.64 48.89
C LEU A 17 -1.50 -5.16 48.74
N LYS A 18 -2.16 -5.71 47.71
CA LYS A 18 -2.23 -7.18 47.50
C LYS A 18 -0.86 -7.81 47.20
N TYR A 19 0.03 -7.07 46.55
CA TYR A 19 1.35 -7.57 46.16
C TYR A 19 2.44 -6.61 46.60
N THR A 20 3.54 -7.18 47.09
CA THR A 20 4.77 -6.46 47.35
C THR A 20 5.49 -6.16 46.03
N ASN A 21 6.38 -5.17 46.05
CA ASN A 21 7.19 -4.84 44.87
C ASN A 21 8.02 -6.05 44.41
N GLN A 22 8.56 -6.82 45.36
CA GLN A 22 9.37 -8.01 45.09
C GLN A 22 8.57 -9.10 44.36
N GLN A 23 7.36 -9.41 44.83
CA GLN A 23 6.46 -10.37 44.18
C GLN A 23 6.12 -9.98 42.73
N ILE A 24 5.92 -8.69 42.46
CA ILE A 24 5.68 -8.19 41.10
C ILE A 24 6.91 -8.45 40.22
N LEU A 25 8.10 -8.11 40.69
CA LEU A 25 9.33 -8.27 39.91
C LEU A 25 9.66 -9.75 39.65
N ASP A 26 9.42 -10.63 40.62
CA ASP A 26 9.70 -12.06 40.48
C ASP A 26 8.74 -12.75 39.50
N ALA A 27 7.44 -12.40 39.53
CA ALA A 27 6.49 -12.87 38.53
C ALA A 27 6.90 -12.46 37.10
N ILE A 28 7.39 -11.23 36.94
CA ILE A 28 7.85 -10.71 35.66
C ILE A 28 9.12 -11.42 35.19
N ARG A 29 10.10 -11.64 36.08
CA ARG A 29 11.33 -12.40 35.77
C ARG A 29 11.01 -13.83 35.37
N HIS A 30 10.08 -14.48 36.06
CA HIS A 30 9.66 -15.83 35.73
C HIS A 30 9.10 -15.90 34.29
N GLN A 31 8.18 -15.00 33.95
CA GLN A 31 7.64 -14.92 32.59
C GLN A 31 8.71 -14.59 31.55
N TYR A 32 9.66 -13.72 31.90
CA TYR A 32 10.75 -13.38 30.99
C TYR A 32 11.59 -14.60 30.60
N ARG A 33 11.88 -15.50 31.56
CA ARG A 33 12.59 -16.76 31.31
C ARG A 33 11.81 -17.71 30.41
N LEU A 34 10.49 -17.80 30.58
CA LEU A 34 9.63 -18.65 29.76
C LEU A 34 9.57 -18.20 28.28
N HIS A 35 9.86 -16.92 28.02
CA HIS A 35 9.84 -16.33 26.69
C HIS A 35 11.25 -16.08 26.12
N GLU A 36 12.25 -16.87 26.54
CA GLU A 36 13.62 -16.84 25.97
C GLU A 36 14.19 -15.41 25.85
N ASP A 37 14.04 -14.63 26.91
CA ASP A 37 14.52 -13.24 26.99
C ASP A 37 13.92 -12.25 25.97
N CYS A 38 12.76 -12.56 25.38
CA CYS A 38 12.10 -11.69 24.38
C CYS A 38 10.67 -11.25 24.75
N LEU A 39 10.33 -11.27 26.05
CA LEU A 39 9.00 -10.92 26.54
C LEU A 39 8.58 -9.47 26.22
N THR A 40 7.52 -9.36 25.43
CA THR A 40 6.86 -8.08 25.12
C THR A 40 5.70 -7.78 26.07
N SER A 41 5.30 -6.51 26.16
CA SER A 41 4.16 -6.09 26.97
C SER A 41 2.86 -6.82 26.62
N ASP A 42 2.66 -7.13 25.34
CA ASP A 42 1.44 -7.79 24.87
C ASP A 42 1.47 -9.28 25.21
N GLN A 43 2.62 -9.96 25.03
CA GLN A 43 2.79 -11.35 25.47
C GLN A 43 2.55 -11.52 26.98
N TYR A 44 3.01 -10.59 27.82
CA TYR A 44 2.75 -10.66 29.27
C TYR A 44 1.28 -10.38 29.61
N LYS A 45 0.56 -9.54 28.84
CA LYS A 45 -0.89 -9.37 29.01
C LYS A 45 -1.64 -10.63 28.59
N ASP A 46 -1.21 -11.24 27.49
CA ASP A 46 -1.83 -12.43 26.91
C ASP A 46 -1.61 -13.66 27.79
N SER A 47 -0.52 -13.73 28.55
CA SER A 47 -0.27 -14.81 29.52
C SER A 47 -1.21 -14.79 30.73
N ARG A 48 -1.96 -13.69 30.93
CA ARG A 48 -2.93 -13.50 32.04
C ARG A 48 -2.35 -13.74 33.44
N GLN A 49 -1.05 -13.59 33.59
CA GLN A 49 -0.35 -13.83 34.84
C GLN A 49 -0.62 -12.75 35.88
N LEU A 50 -0.59 -13.15 37.15
CA LEU A 50 -0.71 -12.24 38.28
C LEU A 50 0.67 -12.00 38.90
N PRO A 51 1.03 -10.76 39.24
CA PRO A 51 0.24 -9.53 39.10
C PRO A 51 0.14 -9.04 37.64
N ASN A 52 -0.99 -8.43 37.27
CA ASN A 52 -1.17 -7.91 35.91
C ASN A 52 -0.19 -6.75 35.61
N LEU A 53 0.14 -6.56 34.33
CA LEU A 53 1.10 -5.52 33.93
C LEU A 53 0.65 -4.11 34.38
N SER A 54 -0.66 -3.84 34.37
CA SER A 54 -1.22 -2.58 34.86
C SER A 54 -0.93 -2.33 36.35
N THR A 55 -0.91 -3.36 37.20
CA THR A 55 -0.53 -3.25 38.62
C THR A 55 0.94 -2.90 38.72
N ALA A 56 1.81 -3.56 37.95
CA ALA A 56 3.24 -3.22 37.91
C ALA A 56 3.45 -1.76 37.46
N ILE A 57 2.79 -1.32 36.38
CA ILE A 57 2.88 0.08 35.89
C ILE A 57 2.42 1.07 36.96
N LYS A 58 1.33 0.80 37.68
CA LYS A 58 0.87 1.68 38.78
C LYS A 58 1.89 1.81 39.91
N ARG A 59 2.75 0.80 40.13
CA ARG A 59 3.79 0.81 41.16
C ARG A 59 5.07 1.49 40.74
N PHE A 60 5.51 1.23 39.51
CA PHE A 60 6.83 1.66 39.02
C PHE A 60 6.74 2.80 38.00
N GLY A 61 5.53 3.28 37.69
CA GLY A 61 5.25 4.43 36.82
C GLY A 61 5.19 4.10 35.33
N SER A 62 6.11 3.27 34.82
CA SER A 62 6.14 2.89 33.40
C SER A 62 6.61 1.46 33.17
N VAL A 63 6.21 0.86 32.05
CA VAL A 63 6.68 -0.47 31.63
C VAL A 63 8.21 -0.53 31.56
N LYS A 64 8.86 0.53 31.06
CA LYS A 64 10.32 0.62 31.00
C LYS A 64 10.96 0.58 32.39
N ALA A 65 10.36 1.28 33.36
CA ALA A 65 10.83 1.27 34.74
C ALA A 65 10.64 -0.10 35.40
N VAL A 66 9.54 -0.80 35.11
CA VAL A 66 9.30 -2.18 35.57
C VAL A 66 10.39 -3.13 35.06
N TRP A 67 10.68 -3.13 33.76
CA TRP A 67 11.74 -3.98 33.18
C TRP A 67 13.11 -3.67 33.78
N LYS A 68 13.44 -2.38 33.92
CA LYS A 68 14.71 -1.94 34.54
C LYS A 68 14.80 -2.38 36.00
N ALA A 69 13.74 -2.22 36.79
CA ALA A 69 13.69 -2.65 38.19
C ALA A 69 13.79 -4.18 38.32
N ALA A 70 13.28 -4.93 37.35
CA ALA A 70 13.42 -6.37 37.30
C ALA A 70 14.83 -6.84 36.90
N GLY A 71 15.73 -5.93 36.49
CA GLY A 71 17.05 -6.27 35.97
C GLY A 71 17.03 -6.84 34.55
N LEU A 72 15.94 -6.59 33.81
CA LEU A 72 15.71 -7.16 32.48
C LEU A 72 16.08 -6.16 31.39
N LYS A 73 16.50 -6.67 30.23
CA LYS A 73 16.77 -5.83 29.06
C LYS A 73 15.45 -5.21 28.61
N VAL A 74 15.40 -3.88 28.59
CA VAL A 74 14.24 -3.17 28.05
C VAL A 74 14.12 -3.55 26.57
N PRO A 75 12.99 -4.14 26.12
CA PRO A 75 12.80 -4.42 24.71
C PRO A 75 13.00 -3.10 23.96
N LYS A 76 13.98 -3.05 23.05
CA LYS A 76 14.15 -1.89 22.17
C LYS A 76 12.79 -1.69 21.53
N LYS A 77 12.24 -0.47 21.66
CA LYS A 77 10.99 -0.09 21.00
C LYS A 77 11.20 -0.48 19.54
N LYS A 78 10.58 -1.57 19.07
CA LYS A 78 10.52 -1.84 17.65
C LYS A 78 9.79 -0.61 17.14
N THR A 79 10.51 0.33 16.53
CA THR A 79 9.87 1.42 15.83
C THR A 79 8.92 0.69 14.89
N ASN A 80 7.61 0.97 15.01
CA ASN A 80 6.58 0.23 14.30
C ASN A 80 6.74 0.29 12.75
N TYR A 81 7.77 0.99 12.26
CA TYR A 81 8.31 0.92 10.91
C TYR A 81 8.67 -0.49 10.43
N ALA A 82 9.09 -1.39 11.32
CA ALA A 82 9.48 -2.76 10.94
C ALA A 82 8.44 -3.84 11.29
N SER A 83 7.27 -3.45 11.81
CA SER A 83 6.15 -4.39 11.89
C SER A 83 5.57 -4.54 10.48
N LYS A 84 5.49 -5.77 9.99
CA LYS A 84 4.89 -6.23 8.72
C LYS A 84 3.47 -5.70 8.36
N ARG A 85 2.92 -4.71 9.09
CA ARG A 85 1.52 -4.24 8.97
C ARG A 85 1.33 -2.87 8.31
N TYR A 86 2.36 -2.03 8.22
CA TYR A 86 2.24 -0.72 7.57
C TYR A 86 2.98 -0.71 6.24
N VAL A 87 2.33 -1.26 5.22
CA VAL A 87 2.74 -1.01 3.83
C VAL A 87 2.59 0.49 3.60
N ASN A 88 3.70 1.18 3.31
CA ASN A 88 3.65 2.57 2.92
C ASN A 88 3.19 2.65 1.46
N PHE A 89 1.88 2.81 1.29
CA PHE A 89 1.28 2.90 -0.05
C PHE A 89 1.72 4.15 -0.84
N LYS A 90 2.46 5.10 -0.25
CA LYS A 90 3.05 6.21 -0.98
C LYS A 90 4.27 5.77 -1.79
N THR A 91 5.06 4.83 -1.28
CA THR A 91 6.34 4.40 -1.87
C THR A 91 6.26 3.09 -2.62
N ILE A 92 5.18 2.33 -2.45
CA ILE A 92 4.96 1.05 -3.15
C ILE A 92 4.84 1.23 -4.67
N SER A 93 5.27 0.25 -5.47
CA SER A 93 5.06 0.27 -6.92
C SER A 93 3.58 0.20 -7.30
N ILE A 94 3.23 0.55 -8.54
CA ILE A 94 1.82 0.45 -9.00
C ILE A 94 1.43 -1.03 -9.10
N GLU A 95 2.37 -1.88 -9.50
CA GLU A 95 2.20 -3.32 -9.69
C GLU A 95 1.88 -4.01 -8.37
N GLU A 96 2.67 -3.77 -7.32
CA GLU A 96 2.39 -4.32 -5.99
C GLU A 96 1.07 -3.77 -5.41
N LEU A 97 0.75 -2.50 -5.69
CA LEU A 97 -0.52 -1.89 -5.28
C LEU A 97 -1.72 -2.62 -5.90
N LEU A 98 -1.64 -2.95 -7.19
CA LEU A 98 -2.66 -3.71 -7.91
C LEU A 98 -2.73 -5.16 -7.41
N GLU A 99 -1.62 -5.76 -7.01
CA GLU A 99 -1.61 -7.10 -6.42
C GLU A 99 -2.30 -7.12 -5.05
N PHE A 100 -2.08 -6.11 -4.20
CA PHE A 100 -2.86 -5.95 -2.95
C PHE A 100 -4.35 -5.83 -3.24
N LEU A 101 -4.73 -5.06 -4.27
CA LEU A 101 -6.12 -4.91 -4.66
C LEU A 101 -6.70 -6.23 -5.16
N ARG A 102 -5.95 -6.97 -5.99
CA ARG A 102 -6.32 -8.29 -6.49
C ARG A 102 -6.64 -9.22 -5.33
N HIS A 103 -5.74 -9.30 -4.35
CA HIS A 103 -5.89 -10.17 -3.19
C HIS A 103 -7.12 -9.80 -2.33
N SER A 104 -7.37 -8.51 -2.14
CA SER A 104 -8.55 -8.04 -1.40
C SER A 104 -9.85 -8.36 -2.12
N LEU A 105 -9.90 -8.16 -3.44
CA LEU A 105 -11.08 -8.53 -4.24
C LEU A 105 -11.33 -10.04 -4.16
N LEU A 106 -10.31 -10.88 -4.37
CA LEU A 106 -10.44 -12.33 -4.22
C LEU A 106 -10.98 -12.74 -2.84
N THR A 107 -10.58 -12.04 -1.79
CA THR A 107 -11.07 -12.29 -0.43
C THR A 107 -12.55 -11.90 -0.27
N ILE A 108 -13.00 -10.85 -0.96
CA ILE A 108 -14.39 -10.35 -0.91
C ILE A 108 -15.32 -11.18 -1.79
N GLY A 109 -14.84 -11.70 -2.93
CA GLY A 109 -15.61 -12.54 -3.86
C GLY A 109 -16.44 -11.77 -4.92
N TYR A 110 -16.53 -10.45 -4.83
CA TYR A 110 -17.22 -9.57 -5.79
C TYR A 110 -16.51 -8.21 -5.92
N ILE A 111 -16.93 -7.38 -6.89
CA ILE A 111 -16.45 -5.99 -7.01
C ILE A 111 -17.41 -5.05 -6.28
N PRO A 112 -17.06 -4.52 -5.08
CA PRO A 112 -17.85 -3.51 -4.42
C PRO A 112 -17.82 -2.16 -5.17
N LEU A 113 -18.79 -1.30 -4.88
CA LEU A 113 -18.68 0.11 -5.23
C LEU A 113 -17.47 0.71 -4.51
N ALA A 114 -16.86 1.73 -5.12
CA ALA A 114 -15.69 2.40 -4.54
C ALA A 114 -15.96 2.87 -3.10
N LEU A 115 -17.11 3.51 -2.85
CA LEU A 115 -17.49 3.97 -1.52
C LEU A 115 -17.58 2.84 -0.50
N ASP A 116 -18.14 1.69 -0.89
CA ASP A 116 -18.28 0.53 0.00
C ASP A 116 -16.93 -0.12 0.29
N TYR A 117 -16.07 -0.23 -0.72
CA TYR A 117 -14.70 -0.71 -0.55
C TYR A 117 -13.92 0.13 0.47
N SER A 118 -14.09 1.46 0.42
CA SER A 118 -13.51 2.39 1.41
C SER A 118 -14.05 2.15 2.82
N LYS A 119 -15.36 1.98 2.96
CA LYS A 119 -16.02 1.70 4.26
C LYS A 119 -15.57 0.38 4.88
N MET A 120 -15.31 -0.63 4.04
CA MET A 120 -14.79 -1.94 4.48
C MET A 120 -13.33 -1.87 4.98
N LYS A 121 -12.64 -0.73 4.85
CA LYS A 121 -11.25 -0.53 5.28
C LYS A 121 -10.26 -1.54 4.67
N GLN A 122 -10.55 -1.96 3.43
CA GLN A 122 -9.73 -2.90 2.67
C GLN A 122 -8.43 -2.27 2.16
N LYS A 123 -7.45 -3.12 1.80
CA LYS A 123 -6.14 -2.68 1.31
C LYS A 123 -5.97 -3.03 -0.19
N PRO A 124 -5.45 -2.13 -1.03
CA PRO A 124 -4.96 -0.80 -0.70
C PRO A 124 -6.12 0.20 -0.51
N PRO A 125 -5.91 1.32 0.20
CA PRO A 125 -6.90 2.38 0.30
C PRO A 125 -7.13 3.02 -1.08
N LEU A 126 -8.36 3.45 -1.38
CA LEU A 126 -8.70 4.10 -2.67
C LEU A 126 -7.80 5.30 -2.99
N ALA A 127 -7.45 6.09 -1.97
CA ALA A 127 -6.57 7.24 -2.13
C ALA A 127 -5.20 6.85 -2.70
N ALA A 128 -4.69 5.65 -2.40
CA ALA A 128 -3.43 5.19 -2.97
C ALA A 128 -3.53 4.93 -4.48
N LEU A 129 -4.66 4.39 -4.94
CA LEU A 129 -4.92 4.15 -6.37
C LEU A 129 -5.11 5.48 -7.12
N SER A 130 -5.91 6.40 -6.55
CA SER A 130 -6.17 7.71 -7.17
C SER A 130 -4.92 8.58 -7.24
N ASN A 131 -4.05 8.54 -6.22
CA ASN A 131 -2.77 9.25 -6.23
C ASN A 131 -1.81 8.75 -7.32
N ARG A 132 -2.09 7.58 -7.93
CA ARG A 132 -1.38 7.03 -9.09
C ARG A 132 -2.14 7.22 -10.40
N GLY A 133 -3.17 8.06 -10.42
CA GLY A 133 -3.96 8.36 -11.60
C GLY A 133 -4.85 7.21 -12.08
N LEU A 134 -5.14 6.24 -11.20
CA LEU A 134 -6.01 5.12 -11.54
C LEU A 134 -7.42 5.37 -11.02
N THR A 135 -8.41 5.25 -11.90
CA THR A 135 -9.81 5.18 -11.48
C THR A 135 -10.11 3.81 -10.87
N TRP A 136 -11.20 3.67 -10.11
CA TRP A 136 -11.60 2.38 -9.54
C TRP A 136 -11.77 1.30 -10.62
N ARG A 137 -12.49 1.60 -11.70
CA ARG A 137 -12.67 0.71 -12.86
C ARG A 137 -11.33 0.26 -13.44
N GLN A 138 -10.44 1.21 -13.73
CA GLN A 138 -9.11 0.90 -14.27
C GLN A 138 -8.28 0.06 -13.31
N SER A 139 -8.38 0.31 -12.00
CA SER A 139 -7.64 -0.43 -10.98
C SER A 139 -8.10 -1.89 -10.95
N VAL A 140 -9.41 -2.14 -11.02
CA VAL A 140 -9.96 -3.49 -11.01
C VAL A 140 -9.63 -4.25 -12.30
N GLU A 141 -9.72 -3.59 -13.45
CA GLU A 141 -9.32 -4.17 -14.74
C GLU A 141 -7.82 -4.50 -14.77
N LYS A 142 -6.97 -3.59 -14.26
CA LYS A 142 -5.52 -3.83 -14.14
C LYS A 142 -5.16 -4.88 -13.09
N ALA A 143 -6.01 -5.08 -12.07
CA ALA A 143 -5.88 -6.17 -11.12
C ALA A 143 -6.30 -7.54 -11.70
N GLY A 144 -6.83 -7.56 -12.94
CA GLY A 144 -7.14 -8.78 -13.68
C GLY A 144 -8.60 -9.22 -13.59
N PHE A 145 -9.54 -8.32 -13.28
CA PHE A 145 -10.98 -8.64 -13.22
C PHE A 145 -11.79 -7.80 -14.19
N SER A 146 -12.81 -8.40 -14.80
CA SER A 146 -13.73 -7.67 -15.68
C SER A 146 -14.70 -6.85 -14.86
N PHE A 147 -14.59 -5.52 -14.90
CA PHE A 147 -15.42 -4.65 -14.08
C PHE A 147 -16.91 -4.82 -14.39
N ASP A 148 -17.29 -4.70 -15.66
CA ASP A 148 -18.71 -4.71 -16.07
C ASP A 148 -19.31 -6.11 -15.89
N LYS A 149 -18.65 -7.16 -16.41
CA LYS A 149 -19.13 -8.54 -16.29
C LYS A 149 -19.30 -8.96 -14.82
N SER A 150 -18.34 -8.61 -13.96
CA SER A 150 -18.43 -9.00 -12.55
C SER A 150 -19.56 -8.27 -11.81
N ARG A 151 -19.84 -7.01 -12.17
CA ARG A 151 -20.95 -6.25 -11.59
C ARG A 151 -22.30 -6.77 -12.05
N GLU A 152 -22.44 -7.07 -13.33
CA GLU A 152 -23.64 -7.67 -13.90
C GLU A 152 -23.93 -9.05 -13.29
N ALA A 153 -22.89 -9.88 -13.14
CA ALA A 153 -23.03 -11.23 -12.59
C ALA A 153 -23.10 -11.28 -11.06
N GLY A 154 -22.86 -10.17 -10.35
CA GLY A 154 -22.81 -10.13 -8.89
C GLY A 154 -21.66 -10.96 -8.26
N LYS A 155 -20.66 -11.37 -9.04
CA LYS A 155 -19.52 -12.20 -8.61
C LYS A 155 -18.25 -11.79 -9.36
N LEU A 156 -17.08 -12.04 -8.77
CA LEU A 156 -15.82 -11.79 -9.47
C LEU A 156 -15.68 -12.68 -10.71
N ILE A 157 -15.57 -12.03 -11.85
CA ILE A 157 -15.25 -12.64 -13.14
C ILE A 157 -13.84 -12.18 -13.50
N PRO A 158 -12.84 -13.10 -13.53
CA PRO A 158 -11.54 -12.80 -14.07
C PRO A 158 -11.68 -12.13 -15.44
N LEU A 159 -10.89 -11.10 -15.69
CA LEU A 159 -10.75 -10.55 -17.04
C LEU A 159 -10.02 -11.65 -17.81
N ASP A 160 -10.80 -12.58 -18.41
CA ASP A 160 -10.39 -13.86 -19.02
C ASP A 160 -8.88 -14.00 -19.19
N GLU A 161 -8.27 -15.10 -18.73
CA GLU A 161 -6.86 -15.44 -19.05
C GLU A 161 -6.57 -15.38 -20.58
N GLY A 162 -7.63 -15.47 -21.39
CA GLY A 162 -7.63 -15.18 -22.83
C GLY A 162 -7.27 -13.75 -23.23
N PHE A 163 -7.28 -12.73 -22.37
CA PHE A 163 -6.84 -11.37 -22.71
C PHE A 163 -5.32 -11.25 -22.72
N ALA A 164 -4.64 -11.83 -21.72
CA ALA A 164 -3.17 -11.97 -21.70
C ALA A 164 -2.68 -12.91 -22.82
N ASN A 165 -3.45 -13.97 -23.13
CA ASN A 165 -3.19 -14.87 -24.26
C ASN A 165 -3.81 -14.42 -25.59
N SER A 166 -4.54 -13.30 -25.62
CA SER A 166 -5.20 -12.85 -26.85
C SER A 166 -4.12 -12.54 -27.88
N ARG A 167 -4.34 -12.99 -29.12
CA ARG A 167 -3.44 -12.66 -30.24
C ARG A 167 -3.18 -11.15 -30.31
N LYS A 168 -4.19 -10.33 -30.02
CA LYS A 168 -4.10 -8.86 -29.98
C LYS A 168 -3.17 -8.35 -28.87
N TYR A 169 -3.27 -8.88 -27.65
CA TYR A 169 -2.40 -8.46 -26.53
C TYR A 169 -0.97 -8.93 -26.74
N ARG A 170 -0.75 -10.20 -27.11
CA ARG A 170 0.58 -10.73 -27.44
C ARG A 170 1.23 -9.94 -28.57
N ASP A 171 0.46 -9.55 -29.59
CA ASP A 171 0.96 -8.71 -30.69
C ASP A 171 1.29 -7.28 -30.23
N ARG A 172 0.47 -6.67 -29.36
CA ARG A 172 0.80 -5.35 -28.75
C ARG A 172 2.06 -5.42 -27.90
N ALA A 173 2.19 -6.41 -27.03
CA ALA A 173 3.37 -6.60 -26.19
C ALA A 173 4.64 -6.85 -27.02
N ARG A 174 4.54 -7.70 -28.05
CA ARG A 174 5.62 -7.94 -29.02
C ARG A 174 6.00 -6.64 -29.76
N LYS A 175 5.03 -5.88 -30.24
CA LYS A 175 5.27 -4.57 -30.90
C LYS A 175 5.95 -3.59 -29.94
N GLN A 176 5.53 -3.52 -28.68
CA GLN A 176 6.13 -2.63 -27.69
C GLN A 176 7.59 -2.99 -27.39
N LYS A 177 7.90 -4.29 -27.22
CA LYS A 177 9.27 -4.78 -27.06
C LYS A 177 10.14 -4.44 -28.27
N LEU A 178 9.65 -4.72 -29.48
CA LEU A 178 10.35 -4.39 -30.72
C LEU A 178 10.60 -2.88 -30.86
N ARG A 179 9.62 -2.05 -30.52
CA ARG A 179 9.80 -0.58 -30.53
C ARG A 179 10.90 -0.15 -29.57
N ALA A 180 10.89 -0.65 -28.33
CA ALA A 180 11.92 -0.32 -27.35
C ALA A 180 13.32 -0.77 -27.79
N GLU A 181 13.42 -1.95 -28.42
CA GLU A 181 14.67 -2.46 -28.97
C GLU A 181 15.19 -1.61 -30.14
N LEU A 182 14.30 -1.21 -31.07
CA LEU A 182 14.67 -0.32 -32.17
C LEU A 182 15.17 1.04 -31.65
N VAL A 183 14.49 1.62 -30.65
CA VAL A 183 14.95 2.86 -30.00
C VAL A 183 16.34 2.66 -29.39
N ARG A 184 16.57 1.55 -28.67
CA ARG A 184 17.87 1.22 -28.08
C ARG A 184 18.98 1.11 -29.13
N LEU A 185 18.66 0.62 -30.33
CA LEU A 185 19.58 0.50 -31.46
C LEU A 185 19.71 1.78 -32.29
N GLY A 186 19.11 2.90 -31.86
CA GLY A 186 19.13 4.15 -32.62
C GLY A 186 18.38 4.05 -33.95
N ARG A 187 17.31 3.26 -34.02
CA ARG A 187 16.48 3.05 -35.22
C ARG A 187 15.04 3.50 -35.00
N CYS A 188 14.40 3.97 -36.08
CA CYS A 188 13.01 4.38 -36.08
C CYS A 188 12.07 3.19 -35.82
N PRO A 189 11.17 3.25 -34.82
CA PRO A 189 10.22 2.17 -34.55
C PRO A 189 9.18 1.94 -35.67
N GLN A 190 9.05 2.91 -36.59
CA GLN A 190 8.09 2.86 -37.68
C GLN A 190 8.71 2.34 -38.99
N CYS A 191 9.83 2.92 -39.43
CA CYS A 191 10.47 2.54 -40.71
C CYS A 191 11.75 1.68 -40.57
N ARG A 192 12.23 1.42 -39.34
CA ARG A 192 13.45 0.64 -39.03
C ARG A 192 14.77 1.21 -39.57
N LYS A 193 14.75 2.37 -40.23
CA LYS A 193 15.93 3.14 -40.65
C LYS A 193 16.62 3.80 -39.43
N PRO A 194 17.89 4.26 -39.54
CA PRO A 194 18.53 5.06 -38.51
C PRO A 194 17.64 6.22 -38.03
N TRP A 195 17.68 6.50 -36.73
CA TRP A 195 16.88 7.55 -36.11
C TRP A 195 17.39 8.93 -36.53
N GLU A 196 16.58 9.63 -37.33
CA GLU A 196 16.74 11.06 -37.58
C GLU A 196 15.77 11.85 -36.71
N GLU A 197 16.29 12.85 -36.01
CA GLU A 197 15.52 13.62 -35.03
C GLU A 197 14.33 14.34 -35.69
N PRO A 198 13.08 14.02 -35.31
CA PRO A 198 11.90 14.64 -35.90
C PRO A 198 11.72 16.09 -35.42
N LYS A 199 11.02 16.91 -36.21
CA LYS A 199 10.62 18.25 -35.78
C LYS A 199 9.55 18.14 -34.69
N PRO A 200 9.66 18.86 -33.56
CA PRO A 200 8.61 18.88 -32.55
C PRO A 200 7.30 19.42 -33.15
N ASN A 201 6.17 18.93 -32.67
CA ASN A 201 4.88 19.50 -33.06
C ASN A 201 4.69 20.90 -32.45
N GLY A 202 3.59 21.58 -32.80
CA GLY A 202 3.28 22.92 -32.27
C GLY A 202 3.14 23.01 -30.74
N ARG A 203 3.12 21.87 -30.04
CA ARG A 203 3.12 21.78 -28.56
C ARG A 203 4.49 21.41 -27.99
N GLY A 204 5.55 21.43 -28.79
CA GLY A 204 6.91 21.04 -28.38
C GLY A 204 7.12 19.54 -28.18
N LYS A 205 6.10 18.69 -28.39
CA LYS A 205 6.22 17.23 -28.22
C LYS A 205 6.84 16.62 -29.47
N LYS A 206 7.90 15.84 -29.28
CA LYS A 206 8.53 15.04 -30.35
C LYS A 206 7.66 13.81 -30.64
N PRO A 207 7.41 13.47 -31.92
CA PRO A 207 6.65 12.27 -32.27
C PRO A 207 7.46 10.99 -32.05
N ASP A 208 6.76 9.85 -31.88
CA ASP A 208 7.35 8.51 -31.71
C ASP A 208 7.90 7.89 -33.02
N HIS A 209 8.25 8.72 -34.01
CA HIS A 209 8.77 8.30 -35.30
C HIS A 209 9.79 9.31 -35.82
N CYS A 210 10.73 8.85 -36.65
CA CYS A 210 11.81 9.70 -37.16
C CYS A 210 11.32 10.77 -38.14
N ARG A 211 12.20 11.74 -38.44
CA ARG A 211 11.95 12.83 -39.39
C ARG A 211 11.47 12.36 -40.76
N GLN A 212 12.07 11.30 -41.32
CA GLN A 212 11.63 10.76 -42.62
C GLN A 212 10.18 10.22 -42.57
N CYS A 213 9.81 9.52 -41.48
CA CYS A 213 8.43 9.08 -41.28
C CYS A 213 7.48 10.27 -41.14
N GLN A 214 7.92 11.33 -40.45
CA GLN A 214 7.14 12.54 -40.28
C GLN A 214 6.83 13.21 -41.63
N ILE A 215 7.82 13.31 -42.53
CA ILE A 215 7.64 13.84 -43.89
C ILE A 215 6.67 12.95 -44.68
N TYR A 216 6.91 11.64 -44.71
CA TYR A 216 6.04 10.68 -45.39
C TYR A 216 4.57 10.78 -44.95
N TYR A 217 4.32 10.87 -43.64
CA TYR A 217 2.96 11.01 -43.14
C TYR A 217 2.34 12.35 -43.53
N LYS A 218 3.12 13.44 -43.49
CA LYS A 218 2.65 14.77 -43.90
C LYS A 218 2.18 14.76 -45.36
N GLU A 219 3.02 14.29 -46.28
CA GLU A 219 2.70 14.18 -47.70
C GLU A 219 1.44 13.34 -47.93
N ARG A 220 1.36 12.17 -47.28
CA ARG A 220 0.19 11.28 -47.38
C ARG A 220 -1.10 11.92 -46.88
N TYR A 221 -1.05 12.76 -45.85
CA TYR A 221 -2.24 13.48 -45.36
C TYR A 221 -2.65 14.61 -46.32
N GLU A 222 -1.69 15.31 -46.91
CA GLU A 222 -1.93 16.35 -47.91
C GLU A 222 -2.55 15.75 -49.18
N ASP A 223 -2.06 14.60 -49.65
CA ASP A 223 -2.64 13.86 -50.78
C ASP A 223 -4.09 13.45 -50.53
N ARG A 224 -4.37 12.86 -49.36
CA ARG A 224 -5.75 12.48 -49.00
C ARG A 224 -6.69 13.67 -48.94
N ARG A 225 -6.20 14.83 -48.49
CA ARG A 225 -7.00 16.05 -48.42
C ARG A 225 -7.33 16.56 -49.82
N ARG A 226 -6.36 16.60 -50.74
CA ARG A 226 -6.59 16.98 -52.14
C ARG A 226 -7.64 16.10 -52.81
N ASN A 227 -7.56 14.78 -52.63
CA ASN A 227 -8.52 13.85 -53.23
C ASN A 227 -9.95 14.00 -52.68
N VAL A 228 -10.12 14.47 -51.45
CA VAL A 228 -11.45 14.75 -50.87
C VAL A 228 -12.04 16.04 -51.42
N ASP A 229 -11.21 17.05 -51.68
CA ASP A 229 -11.66 18.32 -52.26
C ASP A 229 -12.02 18.20 -53.75
N GLU A 230 -11.51 17.17 -54.43
CA GLU A 230 -11.78 16.86 -55.85
C GLU A 230 -12.99 15.92 -56.07
N SER A 231 -13.56 15.33 -55.00
CA SER A 231 -14.70 14.38 -55.05
C SER A 231 -16.01 15.06 -54.68
#